data_AF-A0A976JJV1-F1
#
_entry.id   AF-A0A976JJV1-F1
#
_cell.length_a   1.000
_cell.length_b   1.000
_cell.length_c   1.000
_cell.angle_alpha   90.00
_cell.angle_beta   90.00
_cell.angle_gamma   90.00
#
_symmetry.space_group_name_H-M   'P 1'
#
loop_
_entity.id
_entity.type
_entity.pdbx_description
1 polymer ?
#
loop_
_entity_poly.entity_id
_entity_poly.type
_entity_poly.pdbx_seq_one_letter_code
_entity_poly.pdbx_strand_id
1 'polypeptide(L)'
;MKKTIAIIALLASTLSFAGSTKVIFVRGGSAAEVETKMMDTVQDIQGKYTVRINHEECVRPKVYAATAPSMAYRGNAQGELEAYWSAVIKVSCQNND
;
A
#
# COMPACT_ATOMS: atom_id res chain seq x y z
N MET A 1 -55.18 -8.17 -6.03
CA MET A 1 -54.10 -7.80 -6.98
C MET A 1 -52.77 -8.33 -6.43
N LYS A 2 -52.24 -9.41 -7.01
CA LYS A 2 -50.97 -10.03 -6.60
C LYS A 2 -49.82 -9.21 -7.21
N LYS A 3 -49.03 -8.52 -6.39
CA LYS A 3 -47.80 -7.85 -6.84
C LYS A 3 -46.64 -8.82 -6.64
N THR A 4 -46.20 -9.42 -7.73
CA THR A 4 -44.98 -10.25 -7.80
C THR A 4 -43.78 -9.32 -7.66
N ILE A 5 -43.08 -9.40 -6.54
CA ILE A 5 -41.81 -8.71 -6.35
C ILE A 5 -40.72 -9.66 -6.84
N ALA A 6 -40.16 -9.36 -8.01
CA ALA A 6 -38.95 -10.01 -8.50
C ALA A 6 -37.76 -9.50 -7.68
N ILE A 7 -37.24 -10.34 -6.79
CA ILE A 7 -35.99 -10.10 -6.07
C ILE A 7 -34.86 -10.40 -7.05
N ILE A 8 -34.31 -9.36 -7.66
CA ILE A 8 -33.07 -9.46 -8.43
C ILE A 8 -31.96 -9.66 -7.42
N ALA A 9 -31.49 -10.89 -7.28
CA ALA A 9 -30.25 -11.20 -6.57
C ALA A 9 -29.10 -10.54 -7.33
N LEU A 10 -28.67 -9.36 -6.86
CA LEU A 10 -27.35 -8.84 -7.21
C LEU A 10 -26.33 -9.82 -6.61
N LEU A 11 -25.84 -10.74 -7.43
CA LEU A 11 -24.53 -11.33 -7.22
C LEU A 11 -23.51 -10.18 -7.37
N ALA A 12 -23.25 -9.48 -6.28
CA ALA A 12 -22.00 -8.77 -6.12
C ALA A 12 -20.92 -9.84 -6.07
N SER A 13 -20.34 -10.16 -7.22
CA SER A 13 -19.06 -10.84 -7.30
C SER A 13 -18.04 -9.94 -6.63
N THR A 14 -17.92 -10.08 -5.31
CA THR A 14 -16.70 -9.70 -4.60
C THR A 14 -15.62 -10.58 -5.21
N LEU A 15 -14.96 -10.05 -6.24
CA LEU A 15 -13.65 -10.52 -6.67
C LEU A 15 -12.75 -10.32 -5.46
N SER A 16 -12.71 -11.35 -4.62
CA SER A 16 -11.71 -11.51 -3.58
C SER A 16 -10.38 -11.60 -4.31
N PHE A 17 -9.77 -10.45 -4.57
CA PHE A 17 -8.36 -10.40 -4.93
C PHE A 17 -7.63 -10.83 -3.65
N ALA A 18 -7.42 -12.13 -3.50
CA ALA A 18 -6.54 -12.73 -2.50
C ALA A 18 -5.06 -12.42 -2.79
N GLY A 19 -4.75 -11.24 -3.37
CA GLY A 19 -3.38 -10.78 -3.53
C GLY A 19 -2.84 -10.36 -2.18
N SER A 20 -1.67 -10.87 -1.79
CA SER A 20 -1.04 -10.47 -0.54
C SER A 20 -0.73 -8.97 -0.60
N THR A 21 -1.31 -8.19 0.32
CA THR A 21 -1.05 -6.76 0.40
C THR A 21 0.22 -6.54 1.21
N LYS A 22 1.19 -5.83 0.64
CA LYS A 22 2.43 -5.41 1.27
C LYS A 22 2.42 -3.90 1.49
N VAL A 23 3.02 -3.50 2.61
CA VAL A 23 3.13 -2.10 3.02
C VAL A 23 4.60 -1.73 3.08
N ILE A 24 4.96 -0.64 2.38
CA ILE A 24 6.30 -0.07 2.39
C ILE A 24 6.23 1.26 3.14
N PHE A 25 7.15 1.44 4.08
CA PHE A 25 7.32 2.68 4.82
C PHE A 25 8.49 3.47 4.25
N VAL A 26 8.22 4.69 3.80
CA VAL A 26 9.24 5.64 3.37
C VAL A 26 9.41 6.66 4.48
N ARG A 27 10.67 6.95 4.86
CA ARG A 27 11.00 7.90 5.93
C ARG A 27 12.11 8.86 5.48
N GLY A 28 12.11 10.07 6.04
CA GLY A 28 13.08 11.11 5.73
C GLY A 28 13.06 12.25 6.74
N GLY A 29 13.98 13.21 6.55
CA GLY A 29 14.12 14.39 7.41
C GLY A 29 13.17 15.53 7.05
N SER A 30 12.58 15.53 5.85
CA SER A 30 11.62 16.56 5.40
C SER A 30 10.48 15.97 4.57
N ALA A 31 9.39 16.73 4.43
CA ALA A 31 8.24 16.34 3.61
C ALA A 31 8.62 16.11 2.14
N ALA A 32 9.41 17.02 1.55
CA ALA A 32 9.85 16.97 0.16
C ALA A 32 10.78 15.77 -0.12
N GLU A 33 11.67 15.46 0.82
CA GLU A 33 12.54 14.27 0.71
C GLU A 33 11.71 12.98 0.69
N VAL A 34 10.71 12.88 1.56
CA VAL A 34 9.81 11.73 1.63
C VAL A 34 8.93 11.63 0.38
N GLU A 35 8.45 12.76 -0.13
CA GLU A 35 7.69 12.80 -1.39
C GLU A 35 8.50 12.25 -2.56
N THR A 36 9.74 12.72 -2.71
CA THR A 36 10.64 12.28 -3.76
C THR A 36 10.91 10.77 -3.65
N LYS A 37 11.34 10.31 -2.47
CA LYS A 37 11.58 8.88 -2.21
C LYS A 37 10.35 8.01 -2.44
N MET A 38 9.17 8.51 -2.07
CA MET A 38 7.90 7.81 -2.29
C MET A 38 7.63 7.65 -3.79
N MET A 39 7.75 8.73 -4.57
CA MET A 39 7.53 8.68 -6.01
C MET A 39 8.56 7.81 -6.74
N ASP A 40 9.83 7.88 -6.35
CA ASP A 40 10.89 7.01 -6.87
C ASP A 40 10.59 5.53 -6.58
N THR A 41 10.16 5.22 -5.35
CA THR A 41 9.77 3.85 -4.96
C THR A 41 8.57 3.35 -5.77
N VAL A 42 7.58 4.21 -6.01
CA VAL A 42 6.42 3.86 -6.85
C VAL A 42 6.85 3.54 -8.28
N GLN A 43 7.71 4.37 -8.88
CA GLN A 43 8.23 4.15 -10.22
C GLN A 43 9.06 2.86 -10.31
N ASP A 44 9.92 2.60 -9.32
CA ASP A 44 10.72 1.38 -9.25
C ASP A 44 9.86 0.12 -9.22
N ILE A 45 8.78 0.14 -8.43
CA ILE A 45 7.84 -0.99 -8.34
C ILE A 45 7.09 -1.18 -9.65
N GLN A 46 6.60 -0.10 -10.26
CA GLN A 46 5.85 -0.17 -11.52
C GLN A 46 6.71 -0.63 -12.70
N GLY A 47 8.01 -0.34 -12.68
CA GLY A 47 8.96 -0.74 -13.71
C GLY A 47 9.45 -2.19 -13.63
N LYS A 48 9.13 -2.92 -12.57
CA LYS A 48 9.70 -4.25 -12.30
C LYS A 48 8.66 -5.36 -12.34
N TYR A 49 9.06 -6.49 -12.91
CA TYR A 49 8.25 -7.72 -12.88
C TYR A 49 8.26 -8.37 -11.50
N THR A 50 9.37 -8.29 -10.77
CA THR A 50 9.55 -8.84 -9.43
C THR A 50 10.23 -7.82 -8.53
N VAL A 51 9.73 -7.65 -7.31
CA VAL A 51 10.33 -6.79 -6.28
C VAL A 51 10.40 -7.52 -4.94
N ARG A 52 11.42 -7.26 -4.14
CA ARG A 52 11.54 -7.81 -2.79
C ARG A 52 11.01 -6.78 -1.79
N ILE A 53 9.91 -7.10 -1.11
CA ILE A 53 9.27 -6.23 -0.12
C ILE A 53 9.20 -6.97 1.22
N ASN A 54 9.74 -6.37 2.28
CA ASN A 54 9.73 -6.93 3.64
C ASN A 54 10.26 -8.38 3.70
N HIS A 55 11.38 -8.64 3.01
CA HIS A 55 12.03 -9.96 2.92
C HIS A 55 11.26 -11.04 2.13
N GLU A 56 10.13 -10.70 1.52
CA GLU A 56 9.37 -11.59 0.63
C GLU A 56 9.49 -11.15 -0.83
N GLU A 57 9.46 -12.11 -1.74
CA GLU A 57 9.40 -11.84 -3.17
C GLU A 57 7.95 -11.54 -3.59
N CYS A 58 7.77 -10.45 -4.32
CA CYS A 58 6.48 -9.98 -4.81
C CYS A 58 6.52 -9.99 -6.34
N VAL A 59 5.81 -10.94 -6.95
CA VAL A 59 5.70 -11.10 -8.40
C VAL A 59 4.54 -10.24 -8.92
N ARG A 60 4.78 -9.60 -10.07
CA ARG A 60 3.87 -8.65 -10.74
C ARG A 60 3.29 -7.62 -9.76
N PRO A 61 4.16 -6.87 -9.07
CA PRO A 61 3.71 -5.95 -8.04
C PRO A 61 2.84 -4.85 -8.64
N LYS A 62 1.78 -4.47 -7.91
CA LYS A 62 0.92 -3.35 -8.30
C LYS A 62 0.76 -2.38 -7.15
N VAL A 63 1.24 -1.15 -7.34
CA VAL A 63 0.93 -0.03 -6.44
C VAL A 63 -0.52 0.37 -6.67
N TYR A 64 -1.34 0.35 -5.61
CA TYR A 64 -2.74 0.77 -5.68
C TYR A 64 -3.08 1.95 -4.76
N ALA A 65 -2.19 2.30 -3.83
CA ALA A 65 -2.30 3.50 -3.03
C ALA A 65 -0.94 3.96 -2.50
N ALA A 66 -0.78 5.28 -2.34
CA ALA A 66 0.30 5.90 -1.59
C ALA A 66 -0.27 7.08 -0.79
N THR A 67 0.23 7.30 0.43
CA THR A 67 -0.21 8.43 1.28
C THR A 67 0.70 9.63 1.06
N ALA A 68 0.16 10.84 1.07
CA ALA A 68 0.99 12.06 1.10
C ALA A 68 1.97 12.02 2.29
N PRO A 69 3.16 12.64 2.16
CA PRO A 69 4.09 12.77 3.27
C PRO A 69 3.42 13.44 4.47
N SER A 70 3.62 12.86 5.65
CA SER A 70 3.09 13.39 6.91
C SER A 70 4.14 13.28 8.01
N MET A 71 4.07 14.22 8.95
CA MET A 71 4.89 14.20 10.14
C MET A 71 4.35 13.15 11.12
N ALA A 72 5.26 12.33 11.65
CA ALA A 72 4.99 11.27 12.60
C ALA A 72 6.01 11.35 13.75
N TYR A 73 5.76 10.60 14.82
CA TYR A 73 6.63 10.56 16.00
C TYR A 73 7.00 9.11 16.33
N ARG A 74 8.24 8.90 16.78
CA ARG A 74 8.72 7.60 17.27
C ARG A 74 9.51 7.79 18.56
N GLY A 75 9.50 6.78 19.42
CA GLY A 75 10.39 6.75 20.58
C GLY A 75 11.84 6.56 20.14
N ASN A 76 12.77 7.34 20.68
CA ASN A 76 14.20 7.07 20.62
C ASN A 76 14.61 6.06 21.72
N ALA A 77 15.90 5.72 21.80
CA ALA A 77 16.41 4.76 22.79
C ALA A 77 16.24 5.23 24.25
N GLN A 78 16.06 6.53 24.44
CA GLN A 78 15.87 7.20 25.73
C GLN A 78 14.38 7.35 26.10
N GLY A 79 13.45 6.93 25.23
CA GLY A 79 12.01 7.03 25.43
C GLY A 79 11.39 8.38 25.05
N GLU A 80 12.15 9.28 24.42
CA GLU A 80 11.67 10.58 23.97
C GLU A 80 11.05 10.47 22.57
N LEU A 81 10.07 11.33 22.27
CA LEU A 81 9.46 11.38 20.95
C LEU A 81 10.31 12.21 19.98
N GLU A 82 10.80 11.57 18.93
CA GLU A 82 11.49 12.19 17.81
C GLU A 82 10.52 12.35 16.64
N ALA A 83 10.40 13.58 16.12
CA ALA A 83 9.62 13.86 14.92
C ALA A 83 10.37 13.38 13.66
N TYR A 84 9.64 12.78 12.73
CA TYR A 84 10.15 12.39 11.43
C TYR A 84 9.06 12.51 10.36
N TRP A 85 9.47 12.62 9.09
CA TRP A 85 8.53 12.59 7.97
C TRP A 85 8.40 11.18 7.43
N SER A 86 7.17 10.79 7.06
CA SER A 86 6.92 9.48 6.47
C SER A 86 5.76 9.44 5.48
N ALA A 87 5.81 8.45 4.60
CA ALA A 87 4.75 8.08 3.69
C ALA A 87 4.61 6.55 3.63
N VAL A 88 3.43 6.09 3.25
CA VAL A 88 3.08 4.68 3.16
C VAL A 88 2.68 4.35 1.73
N ILE A 89 3.28 3.30 1.17
CA ILE A 89 2.92 2.76 -0.15
C ILE A 89 2.28 1.39 0.07
N LYS A 90 1.11 1.18 -0.53
CA LYS A 90 0.40 -0.11 -0.52
C LYS A 90 0.54 -0.80 -1.86
N VAL A 91 1.07 -2.01 -1.82
CA VAL A 91 1.39 -2.84 -2.97
C VAL A 91 0.60 -4.14 -2.88
N SER A 92 -0.01 -4.56 -3.98
CA SER A 92 -0.58 -5.90 -4.11
C SER A 92 0.43 -6.79 -4.85
N CYS A 93 0.63 -8.00 -4.34
CA CYS A 93 1.44 -9.02 -4.99
C CYS A 93 0.52 -10.11 -5.55
N GLN A 94 0.76 -10.54 -6.79
CA GLN A 94 0.31 -11.86 -7.24
C GLN A 94 1.33 -12.87 -6.73
N ASN A 95 1.21 -13.26 -5.46
CA ASN A 95 1.84 -14.51 -5.07
C ASN A 95 1.05 -15.61 -5.78
N ASN A 96 1.75 -16.57 -6.40
CA ASN A 96 1.11 -17.69 -7.08
C ASN A 96 0.30 -18.51 -6.06
N ASP A 97 -0.98 -18.18 -5.89
CA ASP A 97 -2.00 -19.06 -5.28
C ASP A 97 -2.47 -20.08 -6.33
#